data_AF-A0A352PRF1-F1
#
_entry.id   AF-A0A352PRF1-F1
#
_cell.length_a   1.000
_cell.length_b   1.000
_cell.length_c   1.000
_cell.angle_alpha   90.00
_cell.angle_beta   90.00
_cell.angle_gamma   90.00
#
_symmetry.space_group_name_H-M   'P 1'
#
loop_
_entity.id
_entity.type
_entity.pdbx_description
1 polymer ?
#
loop_
_entity_poly.entity_id
_entity_poly.type
_entity_poly.pdbx_seq_one_letter_code
_entity_poly.pdbx_strand_id
1 'polypeptide(L)'
;PPPEGMWLAEPAVDLEPLRVLAEAGIRFTILSPFQAARWRLMEAEGPWHDAAGGTIPPGRPFRCFVGGGLHIDLFFYDAQLAQAVAFERALEHSSRLIAGVEAACQRRGGYSGAWLAHAATDGESYGHHFKFGDMALAAAFRDLEDTPLVRITNYGAYLAAFPPAAEVEIVENTAWSCAHGLGRWQADCGCRIGGGEGWHQEWRAPLREGLNALRDALAVHYETEMARLAHDPWAARDDYIDVLLDPAIGTSEFISRHA
;
A
#
# COMPACT_ATOMS: atom_id res chain seq x y z
N PRO A 1 8.21 -1.80 -18.83
CA PRO A 1 6.79 -2.18 -18.59
C PRO A 1 6.20 -1.21 -17.57
N PRO A 2 4.91 -0.86 -17.65
CA PRO A 2 4.27 -0.08 -16.60
C PRO A 2 4.33 -0.83 -15.26
N PRO A 3 4.28 -0.12 -14.11
CA PRO A 3 4.28 -0.75 -12.80
C PRO A 3 3.05 -1.66 -12.64
N GLU A 4 3.26 -2.84 -12.05
CA GLU A 4 2.17 -3.80 -11.82
C GLU A 4 1.42 -3.54 -10.50
N GLY A 5 2.07 -2.88 -9.54
CA GLY A 5 1.53 -2.60 -8.22
C GLY A 5 1.91 -1.20 -7.73
N MET A 6 1.13 -0.67 -6.79
CA MET A 6 1.33 0.66 -6.22
C MET A 6 1.19 0.62 -4.70
N TRP A 7 2.04 1.36 -3.98
CA TRP A 7 1.91 1.60 -2.55
C TRP A 7 1.21 2.94 -2.32
N LEU A 8 -0.01 2.90 -1.75
CA LEU A 8 -0.72 4.12 -1.36
C LEU A 8 0.00 4.78 -0.18
N ALA A 9 0.03 6.10 -0.12
CA ALA A 9 0.62 6.81 1.01
C ALA A 9 -0.13 6.43 2.30
N GLU A 10 0.62 5.96 3.32
CA GLU A 10 0.06 5.50 4.61
C GLU A 10 -0.99 4.37 4.49
N PRO A 11 -0.87 3.53 3.46
CA PRO A 11 -1.97 2.75 2.91
C PRO A 11 -3.38 3.35 3.09
N ALA A 12 -3.49 4.67 2.94
CA ALA A 12 -4.73 5.40 3.13
C ALA A 12 -5.69 5.04 1.99
N VAL A 13 -6.85 4.47 2.33
CA VAL A 13 -7.69 3.79 1.34
C VAL A 13 -9.20 3.92 1.61
N ASP A 14 -9.91 4.01 0.51
CA ASP A 14 -11.34 3.88 0.28
C ASP A 14 -11.55 3.41 -1.17
N LEU A 15 -12.80 3.27 -1.64
CA LEU A 15 -13.02 2.71 -2.99
C LEU A 15 -12.55 3.65 -4.11
N GLU A 16 -12.55 4.96 -3.90
CA GLU A 16 -12.19 5.94 -4.92
C GLU A 16 -10.71 5.83 -5.36
N PRO A 17 -9.70 5.90 -4.47
CA PRO A 17 -8.30 5.69 -4.82
C PRO A 17 -8.04 4.31 -5.42
N LEU A 18 -8.69 3.25 -4.93
CA LEU A 18 -8.54 1.91 -5.50
C LEU A 18 -9.06 1.85 -6.95
N ARG A 19 -10.17 2.54 -7.25
CA ARG A 19 -10.66 2.70 -8.61
C ARG A 19 -9.68 3.48 -9.48
N VAL A 20 -9.11 4.58 -8.99
CA VAL A 20 -8.10 5.36 -9.73
C VAL A 20 -6.89 4.48 -10.07
N LEU A 21 -6.42 3.64 -9.13
CA LEU A 21 -5.34 2.68 -9.39
C LEU A 21 -5.74 1.67 -10.49
N ALA A 22 -6.95 1.11 -10.42
CA ALA A 22 -7.44 0.16 -11.41
C ALA A 22 -7.58 0.79 -12.81
N GLU A 23 -8.08 2.03 -12.90
CA GLU A 23 -8.17 2.82 -14.14
C GLU A 23 -6.79 3.09 -14.75
N ALA A 24 -5.79 3.32 -13.90
CA ALA A 24 -4.38 3.48 -14.31
C ALA A 24 -3.70 2.15 -14.68
N GLY A 25 -4.40 1.01 -14.64
CA GLY A 25 -3.86 -0.30 -14.98
C GLY A 25 -2.98 -0.95 -13.90
N ILE A 26 -2.99 -0.40 -12.68
CA ILE A 26 -2.35 -1.02 -11.53
C ILE A 26 -3.12 -2.26 -11.13
N ARG A 27 -2.43 -3.40 -11.03
CA ARG A 27 -3.08 -4.70 -10.81
C ARG A 27 -3.25 -5.03 -9.34
N PHE A 28 -2.35 -4.55 -8.48
CA PHE A 28 -2.44 -4.83 -7.05
C PHE A 28 -1.92 -3.71 -6.15
N THR A 29 -2.36 -3.74 -4.89
CA THR A 29 -1.77 -2.96 -3.80
C THR A 29 -1.70 -3.80 -2.51
N ILE A 30 -1.09 -3.24 -1.47
CA ILE A 30 -0.85 -3.91 -0.19
C ILE A 30 -1.54 -3.10 0.91
N LEU A 31 -2.35 -3.76 1.74
CA LEU A 31 -3.08 -3.15 2.85
C LEU A 31 -2.78 -3.86 4.17
N SER A 32 -3.09 -3.16 5.27
CA SER A 32 -3.12 -3.76 6.60
C SER A 32 -4.30 -4.72 6.73
N PRO A 33 -4.15 -5.86 7.42
CA PRO A 33 -5.27 -6.80 7.63
C PRO A 33 -6.46 -6.14 8.34
N PHE A 34 -6.23 -5.09 9.14
CA PHE A 34 -7.29 -4.32 9.81
C PHE A 34 -8.14 -3.47 8.86
N GLN A 35 -7.75 -3.35 7.59
CA GLN A 35 -8.48 -2.60 6.56
C GLN A 35 -9.45 -3.49 5.76
N ALA A 36 -9.46 -4.81 6.01
CA ALA A 36 -10.46 -5.71 5.46
C ALA A 36 -11.74 -5.66 6.31
N ALA A 37 -12.90 -5.49 5.65
CA ALA A 37 -14.21 -5.56 6.31
C ALA A 37 -14.72 -7.01 6.34
N ARG A 38 -14.75 -7.66 5.18
CA ARG A 38 -15.20 -9.06 5.03
C ARG A 38 -14.70 -9.65 3.71
N TRP A 39 -14.63 -10.97 3.61
CA TRP A 39 -14.21 -11.67 2.40
C TRP A 39 -15.05 -12.92 2.13
N ARG A 40 -15.09 -13.40 0.88
CA ARG A 40 -15.73 -14.70 0.52
C ARG A 40 -15.07 -15.34 -0.69
N LEU A 41 -15.29 -16.64 -0.87
CA LEU A 41 -14.87 -17.37 -2.07
C LEU A 41 -15.77 -17.01 -3.26
N MET A 42 -15.17 -16.76 -4.43
CA MET A 42 -15.90 -16.33 -5.63
C MET A 42 -16.61 -17.49 -6.35
N GLU A 43 -15.99 -18.66 -6.44
CA GLU A 43 -16.50 -19.79 -7.25
C GLU A 43 -17.84 -20.38 -6.78
N ALA A 44 -18.26 -20.10 -5.56
CA ALA A 44 -19.48 -20.67 -4.97
C ALA A 44 -20.42 -19.62 -4.36
N GLU A 45 -20.17 -18.32 -4.59
CA GLU A 45 -20.80 -17.21 -3.83
C GLU A 45 -20.90 -17.55 -2.33
N GLY A 46 -19.77 -17.99 -1.77
CA GLY A 46 -19.72 -18.49 -0.39
C GLY A 46 -20.19 -17.45 0.63
N PRO A 47 -20.49 -17.86 1.87
CA PRO A 47 -20.87 -16.91 2.90
C PRO A 47 -19.75 -15.89 3.12
N TRP A 48 -20.13 -14.64 3.36
CA TRP A 48 -19.18 -13.62 3.81
C TRP A 48 -18.61 -14.01 5.17
N HIS A 49 -17.28 -13.97 5.26
CA HIS A 49 -16.53 -14.10 6.49
C HIS A 49 -16.16 -12.70 6.98
N ASP A 50 -16.54 -12.39 8.21
CA ASP A 50 -16.12 -11.15 8.87
C ASP A 50 -14.59 -11.11 8.98
N ALA A 51 -14.01 -9.97 8.60
CA ALA A 51 -12.57 -9.70 8.67
C ALA A 51 -12.23 -8.60 9.68
N ALA A 52 -13.25 -8.04 10.36
CA ALA A 52 -13.07 -6.99 11.35
C ALA A 52 -12.06 -7.42 12.42
N GLY A 53 -11.20 -6.47 12.81
CA GLY A 53 -10.13 -6.74 13.77
C GLY A 53 -8.91 -7.48 13.21
N GLY A 54 -8.76 -7.54 11.88
CA GLY A 54 -7.54 -8.05 11.24
C GLY A 54 -7.48 -9.57 11.12
N THR A 55 -8.64 -10.21 10.97
CA THR A 55 -8.76 -11.68 10.89
C THR A 55 -8.71 -12.22 9.46
N ILE A 56 -8.54 -11.34 8.46
CA ILE A 56 -8.33 -11.76 7.08
C ILE A 56 -7.08 -12.65 6.98
N PRO A 57 -7.16 -13.84 6.36
CA PRO A 57 -6.00 -14.72 6.22
C PRO A 57 -4.90 -14.02 5.41
N PRO A 58 -3.70 -13.82 5.99
CA PRO A 58 -2.59 -13.23 5.24
C PRO A 58 -2.13 -14.21 4.15
N GLY A 59 -1.29 -13.76 3.22
CA GLY A 59 -0.56 -14.67 2.33
C GLY A 59 -1.30 -15.25 1.12
N ARG A 60 -2.47 -14.70 0.79
CA ARG A 60 -3.10 -14.86 -0.53
C ARG A 60 -3.74 -13.55 -0.99
N PRO A 61 -3.81 -13.28 -2.30
CA PRO A 61 -4.49 -12.11 -2.82
C PRO A 61 -6.01 -12.27 -2.73
N PHE A 62 -6.70 -11.14 -2.61
CA PHE A 62 -8.15 -11.04 -2.67
C PHE A 62 -8.56 -10.02 -3.72
N ARG A 63 -9.59 -10.31 -4.49
CA ARG A 63 -10.12 -9.36 -5.48
C ARG A 63 -11.02 -8.33 -4.80
N CYS A 64 -10.75 -7.05 -5.01
CA CYS A 64 -11.64 -5.97 -4.60
C CYS A 64 -12.31 -5.36 -5.83
N PHE A 65 -13.63 -5.47 -5.93
CA PHE A 65 -14.40 -4.83 -6.99
C PHE A 65 -14.65 -3.37 -6.64
N VAL A 66 -14.29 -2.46 -7.53
CA VAL A 66 -14.29 -1.00 -7.29
C VAL A 66 -15.34 -0.26 -8.13
N GLY A 67 -16.33 -1.00 -8.65
CA GLY A 67 -17.40 -0.48 -9.50
C GLY A 67 -17.01 -0.40 -10.98
N GLY A 68 -17.99 -0.19 -11.86
CA GLY A 68 -17.75 -0.03 -13.30
C GLY A 68 -17.18 -1.26 -14.02
N GLY A 69 -17.25 -2.45 -13.40
CA GLY A 69 -16.60 -3.67 -13.90
C GLY A 69 -15.09 -3.73 -13.64
N LEU A 70 -14.54 -2.74 -12.93
CA LEU A 70 -13.13 -2.69 -12.54
C LEU A 70 -12.88 -3.40 -11.22
N HIS A 71 -11.65 -3.86 -11.05
CA HIS A 71 -11.17 -4.46 -9.82
C HIS A 71 -9.69 -4.19 -9.63
N ILE A 72 -9.22 -4.34 -8.39
CA ILE A 72 -7.82 -4.38 -8.03
C ILE A 72 -7.60 -5.54 -7.04
N ASP A 73 -6.47 -6.23 -7.16
CA ASP A 73 -6.16 -7.33 -6.26
C ASP A 73 -5.39 -6.81 -5.03
N LEU A 74 -5.79 -7.24 -3.83
CA LEU A 74 -5.29 -6.75 -2.56
C LEU A 74 -4.50 -7.85 -1.84
N PHE A 75 -3.30 -7.50 -1.40
CA PHE A 75 -2.52 -8.31 -0.46
C PHE A 75 -2.64 -7.74 0.94
N PHE A 76 -2.96 -8.59 1.92
CA PHE A 76 -2.98 -8.20 3.33
C PHE A 76 -1.76 -8.79 4.03
N TYR A 77 -0.86 -7.91 4.48
CA TYR A 77 0.39 -8.36 5.09
C TYR A 77 0.18 -9.02 6.44
N ASP A 78 1.17 -9.82 6.84
CA ASP A 78 1.16 -10.47 8.15
C ASP A 78 1.52 -9.46 9.24
N ALA A 79 0.52 -9.05 10.04
CA ALA A 79 0.70 -8.03 11.07
C ALA A 79 1.70 -8.43 12.17
N GLN A 80 1.79 -9.72 12.51
CA GLN A 80 2.72 -10.20 13.53
C GLN A 80 4.15 -10.14 13.01
N LEU A 81 4.39 -10.54 11.76
CA LEU A 81 5.70 -10.43 11.13
C LEU A 81 6.11 -8.96 10.96
N ALA A 82 5.20 -8.10 10.49
CA ALA A 82 5.45 -6.67 10.34
C ALA A 82 5.80 -6.00 11.70
N GLN A 83 5.05 -6.32 12.75
CA GLN A 83 5.34 -5.83 14.11
C GLN A 83 6.71 -6.32 14.60
N ALA A 84 7.05 -7.60 14.38
CA ALA A 84 8.31 -8.15 14.81
C ALA A 84 9.51 -7.46 14.14
N VAL A 85 9.38 -7.15 12.85
CA VAL A 85 10.38 -6.39 12.08
C VAL A 85 10.49 -4.95 12.57
N ALA A 86 9.37 -4.25 12.76
CA ALA A 86 9.37 -2.84 13.10
C ALA A 86 9.73 -2.55 14.58
N PHE A 87 9.38 -3.43 15.51
CA PHE A 87 9.43 -3.11 16.95
C PHE A 87 10.03 -4.19 17.86
N GLU A 88 10.11 -5.46 17.42
CA GLU A 88 10.52 -6.59 18.30
C GLU A 88 11.89 -7.17 17.95
N ARG A 89 12.75 -6.38 17.31
CA ARG A 89 14.15 -6.74 17.03
C ARG A 89 14.29 -8.02 16.18
N ALA A 90 13.33 -8.31 15.29
CA ALA A 90 13.48 -9.43 14.35
C ALA A 90 14.70 -9.26 13.44
N LEU A 91 15.12 -8.01 13.20
CA LEU A 91 16.31 -7.65 12.43
C LEU A 91 17.62 -7.65 13.24
N GLU A 92 17.62 -8.09 14.49
CA GLU A 92 18.87 -8.23 15.27
C GLU A 92 19.78 -9.36 14.72
N HIS A 93 19.19 -10.39 14.12
CA HIS A 93 19.91 -11.53 13.53
C HIS A 93 19.04 -12.26 12.50
N SER A 94 19.62 -12.82 11.43
CA SER A 94 18.88 -13.48 10.34
C SER A 94 17.95 -14.59 10.85
N SER A 95 18.44 -15.42 11.77
CA SER A 95 17.66 -16.51 12.37
C SER A 95 16.36 -16.07 13.03
N ARG A 96 16.26 -14.84 13.56
CA ARG A 96 15.01 -14.31 14.13
C ARG A 96 14.01 -13.93 13.05
N LEU A 97 14.48 -13.30 11.97
CA LEU A 97 13.65 -12.99 10.82
C LEU A 97 13.13 -14.28 10.17
N ILE A 98 14.00 -15.28 9.98
CA ILE A 98 13.62 -16.60 9.43
C ILE A 98 12.55 -17.25 10.31
N ALA A 99 12.74 -17.29 11.63
CA ALA A 99 11.73 -17.84 12.55
C ALA A 99 10.39 -17.11 12.45
N GLY A 100 10.40 -15.79 12.27
CA GLY A 100 9.19 -14.99 12.03
C GLY A 100 8.49 -15.36 10.71
N VAL A 101 9.26 -15.56 9.63
CA VAL A 101 8.75 -16.02 8.32
C VAL A 101 8.17 -17.43 8.42
N GLU A 102 8.85 -18.35 9.10
CA GLU A 102 8.35 -19.70 9.34
C GLU A 102 7.03 -19.68 10.13
N ALA A 103 6.93 -18.84 11.16
CA ALA A 103 5.69 -18.66 11.91
C ALA A 103 4.57 -18.09 11.02
N ALA A 104 4.87 -17.16 10.12
CA ALA A 104 3.92 -16.65 9.12
C ALA A 104 3.43 -17.73 8.15
N CYS A 105 4.32 -18.64 7.75
CA CYS A 105 3.94 -19.82 6.95
C CYS A 105 3.04 -20.78 7.73
N GLN A 106 3.29 -20.97 9.03
CA GLN A 106 2.47 -21.86 9.88
C GLN A 106 1.04 -21.32 10.08
N ARG A 107 0.85 -19.99 10.03
CA ARG A 107 -0.49 -19.36 10.09
C ARG A 107 -1.41 -19.69 8.93
N ARG A 108 -0.92 -20.37 7.87
CA ARG A 108 -1.77 -20.98 6.83
C ARG A 108 -2.78 -21.98 7.40
N GLY A 109 -2.50 -22.56 8.57
CA GLY A 109 -3.33 -23.57 9.20
C GLY A 109 -3.54 -24.77 8.28
N GLY A 110 -4.80 -25.13 8.03
CA GLY A 110 -5.18 -26.24 7.15
C GLY A 110 -5.20 -25.91 5.66
N TYR A 111 -4.83 -24.69 5.25
CA TYR A 111 -4.83 -24.31 3.83
C TYR A 111 -3.72 -25.03 3.07
N SER A 112 -4.10 -25.71 1.98
CA SER A 112 -3.20 -26.54 1.16
C SER A 112 -2.66 -25.85 -0.10
N GLY A 113 -3.10 -24.63 -0.40
CA GLY A 113 -2.65 -23.86 -1.55
C GLY A 113 -1.30 -23.17 -1.32
N ALA A 114 -0.84 -22.44 -2.34
CA ALA A 114 0.32 -21.57 -2.22
C ALA A 114 0.08 -20.49 -1.16
N TRP A 115 1.10 -20.19 -0.37
CA TRP A 115 1.01 -19.25 0.75
C TRP A 115 2.22 -18.32 0.72
N LEU A 116 1.96 -17.02 0.69
CA LEU A 116 2.97 -15.97 0.71
C LEU A 116 3.19 -15.48 2.15
N ALA A 117 4.33 -15.77 2.77
CA ALA A 117 4.74 -15.05 3.98
C ALA A 117 5.29 -13.67 3.58
N HIS A 118 4.61 -12.59 3.99
CA HIS A 118 5.04 -11.23 3.67
C HIS A 118 4.68 -10.23 4.77
N ALA A 119 5.47 -9.17 4.87
CA ALA A 119 5.29 -8.04 5.76
C ALA A 119 5.43 -6.73 4.99
N ALA A 120 4.78 -5.68 5.48
CA ALA A 120 4.99 -4.32 5.03
C ALA A 120 5.51 -3.48 6.21
N THR A 121 6.63 -2.80 5.99
CA THR A 121 7.34 -2.01 7.01
C THR A 121 8.11 -0.89 6.35
N ASP A 122 8.34 0.20 7.07
CA ASP A 122 9.19 1.31 6.62
C ASP A 122 10.63 0.84 6.35
N GLY A 123 11.24 1.36 5.29
CA GLY A 123 12.59 1.00 4.86
C GLY A 123 13.66 1.34 5.90
N GLU A 124 13.41 2.36 6.73
CA GLU A 124 14.23 2.80 7.85
C GLU A 124 14.41 1.70 8.92
N SER A 125 13.53 0.69 8.95
CA SER A 125 13.68 -0.48 9.82
C SER A 125 15.00 -1.22 9.55
N TYR A 126 15.46 -1.26 8.30
CA TYR A 126 16.59 -2.06 7.85
C TYR A 126 17.91 -1.29 7.87
N GLY A 127 18.29 -0.75 9.04
CA GLY A 127 19.61 -0.14 9.25
C GLY A 127 19.58 1.16 10.06
N HIS A 128 18.50 1.94 9.98
CA HIS A 128 18.36 3.19 10.74
C HIS A 128 17.81 2.93 12.14
N HIS A 129 16.65 2.29 12.25
CA HIS A 129 16.06 1.93 13.56
C HIS A 129 16.79 0.76 14.21
N PHE A 130 17.21 -0.22 13.41
CA PHE A 130 18.01 -1.36 13.87
C PHE A 130 19.35 -1.37 13.14
N LYS A 131 20.41 -0.99 13.86
CA LYS A 131 21.77 -1.01 13.33
C LYS A 131 22.09 -2.42 12.79
N PHE A 132 22.57 -2.48 11.54
CA PHE A 132 22.87 -3.72 10.81
C PHE A 132 21.64 -4.59 10.45
N GLY A 133 20.42 -4.04 10.50
CA GLY A 133 19.20 -4.76 10.09
C GLY A 133 19.20 -5.15 8.61
N ASP A 134 19.86 -4.37 7.76
CA ASP A 134 20.15 -4.70 6.35
C ASP A 134 21.01 -5.97 6.22
N MET A 135 22.01 -6.15 7.08
CA MET A 135 22.85 -7.35 7.08
C MET A 135 22.07 -8.58 7.55
N ALA A 136 21.20 -8.44 8.55
CA ALA A 136 20.32 -9.51 9.01
C ALA A 136 19.35 -9.94 7.89
N LEU A 137 18.79 -8.98 7.16
CA LEU A 137 17.95 -9.23 5.98
C LEU A 137 18.72 -9.99 4.89
N ALA A 138 19.90 -9.50 4.51
CA ALA A 138 20.71 -10.11 3.46
C ALA A 138 21.15 -11.54 3.83
N ALA A 139 21.51 -11.78 5.09
CA ALA A 139 21.82 -13.13 5.58
C ALA A 139 20.58 -14.04 5.55
N ALA A 140 19.40 -13.55 5.96
CA ALA A 140 18.17 -14.34 5.91
C ALA A 140 17.77 -14.73 4.47
N PHE A 141 17.95 -13.84 3.49
CA PHE A 141 17.68 -14.16 2.09
C PHE A 141 18.56 -15.32 1.60
N ARG A 142 19.87 -15.29 1.89
CA ARG A 142 20.78 -16.38 1.52
C ARG A 142 20.35 -17.71 2.14
N ASP A 143 20.06 -17.71 3.45
CA ASP A 143 19.66 -18.92 4.16
C ASP A 143 18.32 -19.49 3.63
N LEU A 144 17.38 -18.62 3.24
CA LEU A 144 16.09 -19.01 2.67
C LEU A 144 16.20 -19.52 1.23
N GLU A 145 17.11 -18.98 0.41
CA GLU A 145 17.38 -19.47 -0.95
C GLU A 145 17.92 -20.90 -0.95
N ASP A 146 18.71 -21.27 0.06
CA ASP A 146 19.24 -22.62 0.24
C ASP A 146 18.19 -23.62 0.78
N THR A 147 17.00 -23.15 1.16
CA THR A 147 15.91 -23.99 1.71
C THR A 147 14.99 -24.50 0.58
N PRO A 148 14.99 -25.80 0.22
CA PRO A 148 14.28 -26.31 -0.97
C PRO A 148 12.75 -26.13 -0.98
N LEU A 149 12.16 -25.88 0.19
CA LEU A 149 10.72 -25.71 0.38
C LEU A 149 10.26 -24.25 0.36
N VAL A 150 11.20 -23.30 0.29
CA VAL A 150 10.91 -21.86 0.25
C VAL A 150 11.26 -21.33 -1.14
N ARG A 151 10.39 -20.48 -1.67
CA ARG A 151 10.65 -19.72 -2.89
C ARG A 151 10.54 -18.24 -2.58
N ILE A 152 11.66 -17.53 -2.74
CA ILE A 152 11.66 -16.07 -2.74
C ILE A 152 11.01 -15.60 -4.05
N THR A 153 10.01 -14.72 -3.94
CA THR A 153 9.25 -14.19 -5.06
C THR A 153 8.81 -12.76 -4.77
N ASN A 154 8.35 -12.05 -5.81
CA ASN A 154 7.64 -10.78 -5.66
C ASN A 154 6.13 -10.96 -5.84
N TYR A 155 5.36 -9.91 -5.51
CA TYR A 155 3.89 -9.92 -5.59
C TYR A 155 3.36 -10.15 -7.02
N GLY A 156 4.00 -9.57 -8.05
CA GLY A 156 3.57 -9.72 -9.44
C GLY A 156 3.70 -11.15 -9.94
N ALA A 157 4.84 -11.78 -9.67
CA ALA A 157 5.09 -13.19 -10.00
C ALA A 157 4.17 -14.13 -9.21
N TYR A 158 3.91 -13.84 -7.93
CA TYR A 158 2.97 -14.61 -7.11
C TYR A 158 1.55 -14.51 -7.66
N LEU A 159 1.07 -13.29 -7.95
CA LEU A 159 -0.28 -13.03 -8.46
C LEU A 159 -0.51 -13.70 -9.82
N ALA A 160 0.49 -13.68 -10.71
CA ALA A 160 0.42 -14.34 -12.00
C ALA A 160 0.31 -15.86 -11.89
N ALA A 161 0.99 -16.48 -10.90
CA ALA A 161 0.94 -17.92 -10.67
C ALA A 161 -0.30 -18.35 -9.86
N PHE A 162 -0.78 -17.48 -8.97
CA PHE A 162 -1.83 -17.76 -7.99
C PHE A 162 -2.85 -16.60 -7.95
N PRO A 163 -3.71 -16.48 -8.97
CA PRO A 163 -4.75 -15.44 -9.01
C PRO A 163 -5.74 -15.60 -7.84
N PRO A 164 -6.41 -14.51 -7.42
CA PRO A 164 -7.33 -14.54 -6.29
C PRO A 164 -8.52 -15.47 -6.56
N ALA A 165 -8.80 -16.37 -5.62
CA ALA A 165 -10.01 -17.20 -5.61
C ALA A 165 -11.10 -16.63 -4.67
N ALA A 166 -10.78 -15.56 -3.95
CA ALA A 166 -11.65 -14.88 -3.01
C ALA A 166 -11.77 -13.40 -3.35
N GLU A 167 -12.91 -12.82 -3.01
CA GLU A 167 -13.14 -11.38 -3.04
C GLU A 167 -13.20 -10.79 -1.63
N VAL A 168 -12.97 -9.49 -1.54
CA VAL A 168 -12.90 -8.73 -0.29
C VAL A 168 -13.61 -7.39 -0.43
N GLU A 169 -14.29 -6.99 0.65
CA GLU A 169 -14.70 -5.61 0.89
C GLU A 169 -13.77 -5.00 1.93
N ILE A 170 -13.41 -3.73 1.74
CA ILE A 170 -12.54 -2.99 2.66
C ILE A 170 -13.36 -2.09 3.59
N VAL A 171 -12.75 -1.70 4.71
CA VAL A 171 -13.24 -0.60 5.52
C VAL A 171 -12.73 0.70 4.91
N GLU A 172 -13.65 1.56 4.46
CA GLU A 172 -13.31 2.84 3.81
C GLU A 172 -12.76 3.87 4.80
N ASN A 173 -12.00 4.84 4.28
CA ASN A 173 -11.37 5.91 5.05
C ASN A 173 -10.46 5.38 6.17
N THR A 174 -9.68 4.35 5.85
CA THR A 174 -8.72 3.73 6.76
C THR A 174 -7.29 3.94 6.31
N ALA A 175 -6.35 3.71 7.22
CA ALA A 175 -4.91 3.72 6.95
C ALA A 175 -4.22 2.69 7.84
N TRP A 176 -3.05 2.22 7.44
CA TRP A 176 -2.35 1.16 8.18
C TRP A 176 -1.84 1.59 9.57
N SER A 177 -1.65 2.90 9.79
CA SER A 177 -0.94 3.45 10.94
C SER A 177 -1.86 4.15 11.95
N CYS A 178 -3.19 4.06 11.81
CA CYS A 178 -4.14 4.69 12.74
C CYS A 178 -5.41 3.84 12.96
N ALA A 179 -5.71 3.53 14.22
CA ALA A 179 -6.94 2.83 14.62
C ALA A 179 -8.22 3.68 14.43
N HIS A 180 -8.08 4.98 14.21
CA HIS A 180 -9.19 5.93 14.01
C HIS A 180 -9.35 6.32 12.53
N GLY A 181 -9.07 5.38 11.62
CA GLY A 181 -9.10 5.60 10.19
C GLY A 181 -8.11 6.68 9.73
N LEU A 182 -8.57 7.65 8.96
CA LEU A 182 -7.74 8.79 8.53
C LEU A 182 -7.51 9.85 9.63
N GLY A 183 -8.00 9.62 10.86
CA GLY A 183 -7.95 10.59 11.95
C GLY A 183 -6.56 11.16 12.24
N ARG A 184 -5.49 10.38 12.06
CA ARG A 184 -4.09 10.84 12.26
C ARG A 184 -3.72 12.04 11.36
N TRP A 185 -4.36 12.23 10.22
CA TRP A 185 -4.04 13.31 9.26
C TRP A 185 -5.11 14.39 9.14
N GLN A 186 -6.26 14.24 9.80
CA GLN A 186 -7.37 15.19 9.63
C GLN A 186 -8.07 15.62 10.92
N ALA A 187 -7.76 15.01 12.07
CA ALA A 187 -8.46 15.29 13.32
C ALA A 187 -7.56 15.16 14.55
N ASP A 188 -8.06 15.69 15.68
CA ASP A 188 -7.56 15.31 17.00
C ASP A 188 -8.08 13.93 17.41
N CYS A 189 -7.55 12.89 16.78
CA CYS A 189 -7.90 11.51 17.09
C CYS A 189 -7.19 10.97 18.35
N GLY A 190 -6.45 11.81 19.08
CA GLY A 190 -5.70 11.40 20.27
C GLY A 190 -4.50 10.48 20.03
N CYS A 191 -4.24 10.03 18.79
CA CYS A 191 -3.03 9.28 18.45
C CYS A 191 -1.79 10.18 18.56
N ARG A 192 -1.05 10.01 19.65
CA ARG A 192 0.16 10.76 20.01
C ARG A 192 1.37 9.82 20.05
N ILE A 193 2.43 10.17 19.33
CA ILE A 193 3.75 9.51 19.45
C ILE A 193 4.70 10.55 20.01
N GLY A 194 5.28 10.30 21.19
CA GLY A 194 6.32 11.16 21.79
C GLY A 194 5.90 12.58 22.19
N GLY A 195 4.59 12.87 22.28
CA GLY A 195 4.09 14.21 22.64
C GLY A 195 4.16 14.52 24.14
N GLY A 196 4.45 15.77 24.48
CA GLY A 196 4.46 16.26 25.86
C GLY A 196 3.07 16.35 26.48
N GLU A 197 3.02 16.55 27.80
CA GLU A 197 1.77 16.78 28.54
C GLU A 197 1.03 18.00 27.96
N GLY A 198 -0.28 17.85 27.75
CA GLY A 198 -1.13 18.91 27.19
C GLY A 198 -1.09 19.08 25.66
N TRP A 199 -0.26 18.34 24.93
CA TRP A 199 -0.23 18.44 23.47
C TRP A 199 -1.49 17.84 22.85
N HIS A 200 -2.17 18.61 21.99
CA HIS A 200 -3.37 18.20 21.26
C HIS A 200 -3.12 18.25 19.75
N GLN A 201 -4.02 17.64 18.96
CA GLN A 201 -3.88 17.52 17.51
C GLN A 201 -4.98 18.28 16.76
N GLU A 202 -5.68 19.19 17.46
CA GLU A 202 -6.76 20.02 16.90
C GLU A 202 -6.30 20.87 15.71
N TRP A 203 -5.00 21.18 15.60
CA TRP A 203 -4.42 21.91 14.47
C TRP A 203 -4.49 21.15 13.13
N ARG A 204 -4.65 19.82 13.14
CA ARG A 204 -4.66 19.00 11.92
C ARG A 204 -5.85 19.31 11.03
N ALA A 205 -7.03 19.50 11.62
CA ALA A 205 -8.26 19.83 10.89
C ALA A 205 -8.12 21.17 10.12
N PRO A 206 -7.84 22.32 10.77
CA PRO A 206 -7.70 23.59 10.06
C PRO A 206 -6.50 23.61 9.10
N LEU A 207 -5.42 22.86 9.38
CA LEU A 207 -4.34 22.72 8.41
C LEU A 207 -4.81 21.98 7.15
N ARG A 208 -5.50 20.84 7.30
CA ARG A 208 -6.01 20.07 6.16
C ARG A 208 -7.01 20.87 5.35
N GLU A 209 -7.92 21.57 6.01
CA GLU A 209 -8.87 22.48 5.36
C GLU A 209 -8.15 23.60 4.60
N GLY A 210 -7.14 24.22 5.22
CA GLY A 210 -6.33 25.26 4.59
C GLY A 210 -5.57 24.77 3.35
N LEU A 211 -4.98 23.58 3.41
CA LEU A 211 -4.29 22.97 2.27
C LEU A 211 -5.26 22.59 1.14
N ASN A 212 -6.45 22.08 1.47
CA ASN A 212 -7.49 21.80 0.47
C ASN A 212 -7.96 23.09 -0.21
N ALA A 213 -8.24 24.15 0.57
CA ALA A 213 -8.65 25.45 0.03
C ALA A 213 -7.56 26.06 -0.87
N LEU A 214 -6.28 25.96 -0.47
CA LEU A 214 -5.16 26.41 -1.28
C LEU A 214 -5.04 25.62 -2.58
N ARG A 215 -5.16 24.29 -2.53
CA ARG A 215 -5.16 23.42 -3.72
C ARG A 215 -6.25 23.83 -4.70
N ASP A 216 -7.48 24.01 -4.22
CA ASP A 216 -8.63 24.32 -5.07
C ASP A 216 -8.50 25.72 -5.71
N ALA A 217 -7.99 26.70 -4.96
CA ALA A 217 -7.71 28.03 -5.49
C ALA A 217 -6.60 28.01 -6.56
N LEU A 218 -5.53 27.23 -6.33
CA LEU A 218 -4.43 27.07 -7.28
C LEU A 218 -4.88 26.32 -8.54
N ALA A 219 -5.78 25.36 -8.43
CA ALA A 219 -6.31 24.62 -9.59
C ALA A 219 -7.03 25.56 -10.58
N VAL A 220 -7.88 26.46 -10.09
CA VAL A 220 -8.56 27.46 -10.94
C VAL A 220 -7.57 28.40 -11.61
N HIS A 221 -6.58 28.88 -10.85
CA HIS A 221 -5.54 29.75 -11.41
C HIS A 221 -4.70 29.01 -12.47
N TYR A 222 -4.29 27.78 -12.18
CA TYR A 222 -3.54 26.92 -13.08
C TYR A 222 -4.28 26.74 -14.41
N GLU A 223 -5.54 26.31 -14.37
CA GLU A 223 -6.34 26.08 -15.57
C GLU A 223 -6.52 27.37 -16.40
N THR A 224 -6.78 28.50 -15.74
CA THR A 224 -6.97 29.80 -16.40
C THR A 224 -5.72 30.27 -17.13
N GLU A 225 -4.54 30.13 -16.51
CA GLU A 225 -3.29 30.57 -17.09
C GLU A 225 -2.76 29.59 -18.14
N MET A 226 -2.87 28.28 -17.89
CA MET A 226 -2.41 27.24 -18.81
C MET A 226 -3.27 27.10 -20.05
N ALA A 227 -4.57 27.43 -20.00
CA ALA A 227 -5.42 27.43 -21.18
C ALA A 227 -4.97 28.42 -22.27
N ARG A 228 -4.06 29.36 -21.94
CA ARG A 228 -3.42 30.26 -22.91
C ARG A 228 -2.22 29.64 -23.62
N LEU A 229 -1.71 28.52 -23.11
CA LEU A 229 -0.48 27.87 -23.54
C LEU A 229 -0.69 26.44 -24.04
N ALA A 230 -1.71 25.75 -23.53
CA ALA A 230 -2.03 24.37 -23.88
C ALA A 230 -3.53 24.21 -24.14
N HIS A 231 -3.88 23.36 -25.11
CA HIS A 231 -5.27 23.08 -25.45
C HIS A 231 -6.00 22.27 -24.36
N ASP A 232 -5.26 21.46 -23.59
CA ASP A 232 -5.74 20.75 -22.40
C ASP A 232 -4.74 20.96 -21.25
N PRO A 233 -5.04 21.88 -20.31
CA PRO A 233 -4.17 22.15 -19.16
C PRO A 233 -3.86 20.94 -18.29
N TRP A 234 -4.83 20.06 -18.04
CA TRP A 234 -4.65 18.95 -17.12
C TRP A 234 -3.89 17.79 -17.77
N ALA A 235 -4.15 17.50 -19.04
CA ALA A 235 -3.32 16.57 -19.80
C ALA A 235 -1.86 17.06 -19.89
N ALA A 236 -1.65 18.36 -20.11
CA ALA A 236 -0.32 18.96 -20.09
C ALA A 236 0.36 18.86 -18.72
N ARG A 237 -0.36 19.00 -17.60
CA ARG A 237 0.20 18.75 -16.26
C ARG A 237 0.71 17.32 -16.13
N ASP A 238 -0.12 16.36 -16.54
CA ASP A 238 0.13 14.93 -16.33
C ASP A 238 1.29 14.44 -17.17
N ASP A 239 1.35 14.85 -18.43
CA ASP A 239 2.43 14.49 -19.36
C ASP A 239 3.74 15.25 -19.06
N TYR A 240 3.72 16.30 -18.23
CA TYR A 240 4.94 17.05 -17.88
C TYR A 240 5.95 16.21 -17.10
N ILE A 241 5.54 15.06 -16.55
CA ILE A 241 6.47 14.11 -15.94
C ILE A 241 7.56 13.65 -16.91
N ASP A 242 7.25 13.53 -18.21
CA ASP A 242 8.22 13.13 -19.23
C ASP A 242 9.34 14.18 -19.37
N VAL A 243 9.00 15.46 -19.26
CA VAL A 243 9.96 16.57 -19.26
C VAL A 243 10.83 16.55 -18.00
N LEU A 244 10.24 16.25 -16.84
CA LEU A 244 11.00 16.16 -15.57
C LEU A 244 11.97 14.98 -15.56
N LEU A 245 11.60 13.85 -16.18
CA LEU A 245 12.40 12.64 -16.22
C LEU A 245 13.49 12.72 -17.31
N ASP A 246 13.19 13.28 -18.48
CA ASP A 246 14.13 13.50 -19.57
C ASP A 246 13.89 14.86 -20.25
N PRO A 247 14.52 15.94 -19.76
CA PRO A 247 14.32 17.28 -20.31
C PRO A 247 14.72 17.43 -21.78
N ALA A 248 15.70 16.64 -22.25
CA ALA A 248 16.30 16.80 -23.58
C ALA A 248 15.37 16.30 -24.68
N ILE A 249 14.69 15.18 -24.44
CA ILE A 249 13.72 14.60 -25.37
C ILE A 249 12.32 15.16 -25.09
N GLY A 250 11.93 15.16 -23.81
CA GLY A 250 10.58 15.44 -23.36
C GLY A 250 10.09 16.83 -23.76
N THR A 251 10.94 17.86 -23.73
CA THR A 251 10.51 19.24 -24.01
C THR A 251 9.94 19.40 -25.44
N SER A 252 10.61 18.83 -26.44
CA SER A 252 10.19 18.99 -27.84
C SER A 252 8.90 18.24 -28.15
N GLU A 253 8.77 17.01 -27.63
CA GLU A 253 7.58 16.18 -27.78
C GLU A 253 6.39 16.77 -27.01
N PHE A 254 6.64 17.26 -25.79
CA PHE A 254 5.65 17.92 -24.95
C PHE A 254 5.04 19.14 -25.64
N ILE A 255 5.88 20.06 -26.13
CA ILE A 255 5.40 21.25 -26.85
C ILE A 255 4.60 20.83 -28.07
N SER A 256 5.10 19.89 -28.88
CA SER A 256 4.38 19.42 -30.07
C SER A 256 3.05 18.74 -29.76
N ARG A 257 2.91 18.13 -28.57
CA ARG A 257 1.68 17.46 -28.15
C ARG A 257 0.67 18.45 -27.60
N HIS A 258 1.10 19.46 -26.84
CA HIS A 258 0.21 20.28 -26.01
C HIS A 258 -0.01 21.73 -26.48
N ALA A 259 0.93 22.35 -27.20
CA ALA A 259 0.88 23.76 -27.63
C ALA A 259 0.55 23.92 -29.12
#